data_AF-A0AAU9CXH2-F1
#
_entry.id   AF-A0AAU9CXH2-F1
#
_cell.length_a   1.000
_cell.length_b   1.000
_cell.length_c   1.000
_cell.angle_alpha   90.00
_cell.angle_beta   90.00
_cell.angle_gamma   90.00
#
_symmetry.space_group_name_H-M   'P 1'
#
loop_
_entity.id
_entity.type
_entity.pdbx_description
1 polymer ?
#
loop_
_entity_poly.entity_id
_entity_poly.type
_entity_poly.pdbx_seq_one_letter_code
_entity_poly.pdbx_strand_id
1 'polypeptide(L)'
;MKVNYTEEMEKGNIQWVRCKLVLAFFIMALPLVNGFGQSDKIPESRKKALEELVVLISNNRIKELSEKVVYPLRRPNPVPDLMSPREFVQYYSILFDNSFRDKLSSTDFGPSNTINNYLGVGILNGDMWVNDEGKIIAVNYNSESERNLKMWLRKEAESITHKSLGVWEKNIVDCETDKFRIRVDKLEDGRLRYASWSLPKTLADKPDLVLYNGKQRFQGTIGGVTYTFKNGPWSYKVNIVNIAAVETAKDAGVFLVVSKGGKEIVLEKAKLTKNKR
;
A
#
# COMPACT_ATOMS: atom_id res chain seq x y z
N MET A 1 -0.37 -39.94 52.36
CA MET A 1 -1.67 -40.64 52.41
C MET A 1 -2.33 -40.40 51.06
N LYS A 2 -2.27 -41.24 50.03
CA LYS A 2 -2.69 -42.65 49.87
C LYS A 2 -4.07 -42.92 50.45
N VAL A 3 -5.07 -43.09 49.57
CA VAL A 3 -6.00 -44.23 49.34
C VAL A 3 -7.05 -43.68 48.35
N ASN A 4 -6.97 -44.00 47.05
CA ASN A 4 -7.66 -45.08 46.31
C ASN A 4 -9.19 -45.03 46.42
N TYR A 5 -9.90 -45.23 45.30
CA TYR A 5 -10.72 -46.43 45.12
C TYR A 5 -10.90 -46.73 43.62
N THR A 6 -10.44 -47.92 43.28
CA THR A 6 -10.55 -48.64 42.01
C THR A 6 -11.93 -49.30 41.86
N GLU A 7 -12.20 -49.61 40.59
CA GLU A 7 -13.22 -50.49 40.01
C GLU A 7 -13.56 -51.76 40.80
N GLU A 8 -14.79 -52.26 40.63
CA GLU A 8 -15.11 -53.62 40.10
C GLU A 8 -16.65 -53.73 39.97
N MET A 9 -17.18 -53.85 38.75
CA MET A 9 -17.52 -55.08 38.02
C MET A 9 -18.90 -55.65 38.36
N GLU A 10 -19.77 -55.71 37.34
CA GLU A 10 -20.64 -56.86 37.19
C GLU A 10 -20.82 -57.25 35.71
N LYS A 11 -20.71 -58.56 35.50
CA LYS A 11 -20.59 -59.27 34.22
C LYS A 11 -21.97 -59.58 33.65
N GLY A 12 -22.10 -59.54 32.33
CA GLY A 12 -23.26 -60.08 31.61
C GLY A 12 -22.92 -60.49 30.19
N ASN A 13 -22.87 -61.80 29.96
CA ASN A 13 -22.54 -62.50 28.71
C ASN A 13 -23.34 -62.03 27.48
N ILE A 14 -22.67 -61.86 26.34
CA ILE A 14 -23.32 -61.78 25.02
C ILE A 14 -22.79 -62.89 24.13
N GLN A 15 -23.68 -63.85 23.83
CA GLN A 15 -23.51 -64.87 22.79
C GLN A 15 -23.68 -64.24 21.40
N TRP A 16 -22.84 -64.70 20.48
CA TRP A 16 -22.81 -64.30 19.09
C TRP A 16 -23.96 -64.90 18.29
N VAL A 17 -24.74 -64.06 17.60
CA VAL A 17 -25.52 -64.47 16.43
C VAL A 17 -24.94 -63.78 15.21
N ARG A 18 -24.36 -64.60 14.32
CA ARG A 18 -23.93 -64.22 12.98
C ARG A 18 -25.17 -63.93 12.13
N CYS A 19 -25.27 -62.75 11.52
CA CYS A 19 -26.12 -62.58 10.35
C CYS A 19 -25.53 -61.58 9.35
N LYS A 20 -24.93 -62.17 8.31
CA LYS A 20 -24.84 -61.75 6.90
C LYS A 20 -24.93 -60.25 6.57
N LEU A 21 -23.77 -59.70 6.24
CA LEU A 21 -23.48 -58.87 5.07
C LEU A 21 -24.67 -58.60 4.11
N VAL A 22 -25.10 -57.34 4.06
CA VAL A 22 -25.53 -56.69 2.82
C VAL A 22 -24.79 -55.36 2.73
N LEU A 23 -23.83 -55.28 1.81
CA LEU A 23 -23.21 -54.03 1.40
C LEU A 23 -24.28 -53.15 0.73
N ALA A 24 -24.60 -52.02 1.34
CA ALA A 24 -25.20 -50.91 0.63
C ALA A 24 -24.10 -49.89 0.31
N PHE A 25 -23.51 -49.99 -0.88
CA PHE A 25 -22.69 -48.93 -1.45
C PHE A 25 -23.61 -47.76 -1.79
N PHE A 26 -23.75 -46.82 -0.85
CA PHE A 26 -24.27 -45.49 -1.18
C PHE A 26 -23.17 -44.75 -1.93
N ILE A 27 -23.08 -44.94 -3.25
CA ILE A 27 -22.28 -44.08 -4.11
C ILE A 27 -22.99 -42.73 -4.13
N MET A 28 -22.68 -41.91 -3.13
CA MET A 28 -22.88 -40.47 -3.23
C MET A 28 -21.93 -40.03 -4.34
N ALA A 29 -22.44 -39.94 -5.56
CA ALA A 29 -21.79 -39.20 -6.62
C ALA A 29 -21.73 -37.75 -6.16
N LEU A 30 -20.65 -37.41 -5.45
CA LEU A 30 -20.22 -36.03 -5.35
C LEU A 30 -20.08 -35.57 -6.80
N PRO A 31 -20.89 -34.60 -7.28
CA PRO A 31 -20.44 -33.88 -8.45
C PRO A 31 -19.09 -33.33 -8.04
N LEU A 32 -18.04 -33.80 -8.71
CA LEU A 32 -16.81 -33.05 -8.83
C LEU A 32 -17.29 -31.67 -9.30
N VAL A 33 -17.44 -30.76 -8.35
CA VAL A 33 -17.40 -29.35 -8.65
C VAL A 33 -16.02 -29.22 -9.23
N ASN A 34 -15.94 -29.22 -10.56
CA ASN A 34 -14.79 -28.71 -11.26
C ASN A 34 -14.59 -27.35 -10.60
N GLY A 35 -13.61 -27.28 -9.69
CA GLY A 35 -13.06 -25.99 -9.31
C GLY A 35 -12.82 -25.32 -10.65
N PHE A 36 -13.43 -24.17 -10.86
CA PHE A 36 -13.07 -23.31 -11.96
C PHE A 36 -11.57 -23.03 -11.77
N GLY A 37 -10.72 -23.89 -12.33
CA GLY A 37 -9.35 -23.57 -12.62
C GLY A 37 -9.49 -22.39 -13.56
N GLN A 38 -9.28 -21.19 -13.04
CA GLN A 38 -9.04 -20.04 -13.90
C GLN A 38 -7.98 -20.52 -14.88
N SER A 39 -8.26 -20.43 -16.18
CA SER A 39 -7.24 -20.77 -17.15
C SER A 39 -6.01 -19.93 -16.81
N ASP A 40 -4.87 -20.58 -16.56
CA ASP A 40 -3.59 -19.90 -16.33
C ASP A 40 -3.18 -18.97 -17.49
N LYS A 41 -3.92 -19.03 -18.60
CA LYS A 41 -3.77 -18.19 -19.77
C LYS A 41 -4.24 -16.76 -19.49
N ILE A 42 -3.35 -15.80 -19.80
CA ILE A 42 -3.68 -14.39 -19.90
C ILE A 42 -4.85 -14.23 -20.89
N PRO A 43 -5.96 -13.56 -20.53
CA PRO A 43 -7.02 -13.23 -21.47
C PRO A 43 -6.49 -12.56 -22.75
N GLU A 44 -6.99 -12.96 -23.92
CA GLU A 44 -6.48 -12.49 -25.22
C GLU A 44 -6.51 -10.96 -25.35
N SER A 45 -7.53 -10.30 -24.80
CA SER A 45 -7.62 -8.84 -24.74
C SER A 45 -6.45 -8.21 -23.95
N ARG A 46 -6.06 -8.82 -22.83
CA ARG A 46 -4.91 -8.37 -22.02
C ARG A 46 -3.59 -8.64 -22.72
N LYS A 47 -3.48 -9.77 -23.43
CA LYS A 47 -2.28 -10.11 -24.22
C LYS A 47 -2.03 -9.08 -25.32
N LYS A 48 -3.07 -8.77 -26.12
CA LYS A 48 -2.99 -7.73 -27.16
C LYS A 48 -2.60 -6.36 -26.58
N ALA A 49 -3.26 -5.95 -25.50
CA ALA A 49 -2.96 -4.68 -24.85
C ALA A 49 -1.51 -4.60 -24.33
N LEU A 50 -0.98 -5.71 -23.83
CA LEU A 50 0.41 -5.83 -23.40
C LEU A 50 1.39 -5.73 -24.57
N GLU A 51 1.13 -6.42 -25.68
CA GLU A 51 1.95 -6.35 -26.89
C GLU A 51 2.01 -4.91 -27.44
N GLU A 52 0.87 -4.21 -27.47
CA GLU A 52 0.81 -2.79 -27.85
C GLU A 52 1.70 -1.91 -26.95
N LEU A 53 1.66 -2.10 -25.62
CA LEU A 53 2.52 -1.36 -24.69
C LEU A 53 4.01 -1.64 -24.91
N VAL A 54 4.39 -2.90 -25.11
CA VAL A 54 5.78 -3.30 -25.36
C VAL A 54 6.30 -2.66 -26.65
N VAL A 55 5.46 -2.59 -27.70
CA VAL A 55 5.80 -1.90 -28.95
C VAL A 55 6.05 -0.41 -28.72
N LEU A 56 5.21 0.27 -27.93
CA LEU A 56 5.40 1.70 -27.61
C LEU A 56 6.71 1.93 -26.84
N ILE A 57 7.01 1.07 -25.85
CA ILE A 57 8.23 1.14 -25.03
C ILE A 57 9.49 0.87 -25.87
N SER A 58 9.44 -0.16 -26.72
CA SER A 58 10.56 -0.56 -27.58
C SER A 58 10.91 0.54 -28.58
N ASN A 59 9.89 1.18 -29.17
CA ASN A 59 10.05 2.24 -30.17
C ASN A 59 10.16 3.66 -29.57
N ASN A 60 10.36 3.79 -28.25
CA ASN A 60 10.46 5.10 -27.57
C ASN A 60 9.30 6.06 -27.87
N ARG A 61 8.07 5.53 -28.02
CA ARG A 61 6.85 6.32 -28.23
C ARG A 61 6.31 6.87 -26.90
N ILE A 62 7.17 7.59 -26.17
CA ILE A 62 6.97 7.98 -24.77
C ILE A 62 5.70 8.83 -24.59
N LYS A 63 5.40 9.73 -25.54
CA LYS A 63 4.19 10.56 -25.49
C LYS A 63 2.90 9.76 -25.64
N GLU A 64 2.90 8.71 -26.46
CA GLU A 64 1.72 7.82 -26.58
C GLU A 64 1.62 6.90 -25.37
N LEU A 65 2.76 6.40 -24.90
CA LEU A 65 2.83 5.60 -23.69
C LEU A 65 2.32 6.37 -22.47
N SER A 66 2.59 7.67 -22.37
CA SER A 66 2.16 8.49 -21.23
C SER A 66 0.64 8.63 -21.12
N GLU A 67 -0.08 8.49 -22.23
CA GLU A 67 -1.56 8.45 -22.26
C GLU A 67 -2.12 7.08 -21.84
N LYS A 68 -1.27 6.06 -21.76
CA LYS A 68 -1.59 4.69 -21.35
C LYS A 68 -1.17 4.41 -19.91
N VAL A 69 -1.15 5.42 -19.06
CA VAL A 69 -0.82 5.31 -17.62
C VAL A 69 -1.99 5.82 -16.79
N VAL A 70 -2.32 5.11 -15.72
CA VAL A 70 -3.27 5.59 -14.71
C VAL A 70 -2.52 6.48 -13.72
N TYR A 71 -2.92 7.75 -13.65
CA TYR A 71 -2.35 8.72 -12.71
C TYR A 71 -3.21 8.87 -11.44
N PRO A 72 -2.59 9.11 -10.28
CA PRO A 72 -1.15 9.23 -10.06
C PRO A 72 -0.41 7.88 -10.08
N LEU A 73 0.72 7.82 -10.78
CA LEU A 73 1.60 6.64 -10.78
C LEU A 73 2.48 6.69 -9.52
N ARG A 74 2.24 5.74 -8.61
CA ARG A 74 2.88 5.73 -7.29
C ARG A 74 4.37 5.40 -7.35
N ARG A 75 5.18 6.13 -6.59
CA ARG A 75 6.63 5.92 -6.44
C ARG A 75 7.04 5.62 -4.99
N PRO A 76 8.18 4.94 -4.77
CA PRO A 76 8.65 4.67 -3.42
C PRO A 76 9.07 5.95 -2.69
N ASN A 77 8.55 6.18 -1.48
CA ASN A 77 8.94 7.34 -0.67
C ASN A 77 10.47 7.41 -0.46
N PRO A 78 11.13 8.58 -0.59
CA PRO A 78 10.56 9.92 -0.81
C PRO A 78 10.49 10.39 -2.28
N VAL A 79 10.59 9.49 -3.27
CA VAL A 79 10.36 9.84 -4.67
C VAL A 79 8.90 10.29 -4.85
N PRO A 80 8.64 11.44 -5.50
CA PRO A 80 7.27 11.93 -5.67
C PRO A 80 6.53 11.05 -6.67
N ASP A 81 5.23 10.88 -6.44
CA ASP A 81 4.34 10.25 -7.41
C ASP A 81 4.29 11.09 -8.69
N LEU A 82 4.09 10.44 -9.83
CA LEU A 82 3.89 11.12 -11.10
C LEU A 82 2.39 11.42 -11.24
N MET A 83 2.04 12.68 -11.40
CA MET A 83 0.65 13.14 -11.39
C MET A 83 0.05 13.33 -12.78
N SER A 84 0.88 13.32 -13.83
CA SER A 84 0.45 13.66 -15.19
C SER A 84 1.30 12.99 -16.27
N PRO A 85 0.78 12.90 -17.52
CA PRO A 85 1.54 12.48 -18.68
C PRO A 85 2.86 13.25 -18.87
N ARG A 86 2.84 14.56 -18.61
CA ARG A 86 4.02 15.41 -18.72
C ARG A 86 5.13 14.99 -17.75
N GLU A 87 4.77 14.73 -16.49
CA GLU A 87 5.72 14.27 -15.48
C GLU A 87 6.26 12.87 -15.82
N PHE A 88 5.40 11.98 -16.35
CA PHE A 88 5.83 10.67 -16.82
C PHE A 88 6.87 10.77 -17.95
N VAL A 89 6.64 11.61 -18.96
CA VAL A 89 7.60 11.80 -20.06
C VAL A 89 8.96 12.26 -19.54
N GLN A 90 8.98 13.20 -18.59
CA GLN A 90 10.22 13.69 -17.97
C GLN A 90 10.94 12.63 -17.13
N TYR A 91 10.17 11.75 -16.49
CA TYR A 91 10.67 10.72 -15.59
C TYR A 91 10.92 9.36 -16.27
N TYR A 92 10.58 9.24 -17.56
CA TYR A 92 10.54 7.96 -18.28
C TYR A 92 11.88 7.21 -18.24
N SER A 93 13.01 7.89 -18.47
CA SER A 93 14.33 7.26 -18.47
C SER A 93 14.77 6.76 -17.09
N ILE A 94 14.14 7.24 -16.02
CA ILE A 94 14.35 6.73 -14.66
C ILE A 94 13.52 5.46 -14.44
N LEU A 95 12.29 5.36 -14.97
CA LEU A 95 11.46 4.16 -14.82
C LEU A 95 11.83 3.03 -15.77
N PHE A 96 12.11 3.37 -17.03
CA PHE A 96 12.35 2.44 -18.13
C PHE A 96 13.80 2.60 -18.61
N ASP A 97 14.74 2.19 -17.75
CA ASP A 97 16.14 2.06 -18.13
C ASP A 97 16.32 0.99 -19.24
N ASN A 98 17.51 0.95 -19.85
CA ASN A 98 17.76 0.00 -20.94
C ASN A 98 17.54 -1.45 -20.49
N SER A 99 17.94 -1.81 -19.26
CA SER A 99 17.75 -3.17 -18.74
C SER A 99 16.28 -3.56 -18.67
N PHE A 100 15.41 -2.65 -18.23
CA PHE A 100 14.00 -2.93 -18.14
C PHE A 100 13.34 -3.00 -19.51
N ARG A 101 13.69 -2.08 -20.42
CA ARG A 101 13.21 -2.09 -21.80
C ARG A 101 13.62 -3.39 -22.50
N ASP A 102 14.86 -3.82 -22.35
CA ASP A 102 15.36 -5.07 -22.94
C ASP A 102 14.62 -6.30 -22.39
N LYS A 103 14.37 -6.35 -21.07
CA LYS A 103 13.54 -7.42 -20.46
C LYS A 103 12.14 -7.44 -21.03
N LEU A 104 11.50 -6.27 -21.17
CA LEU A 104 10.14 -6.17 -21.71
C LEU A 104 10.06 -6.62 -23.17
N SER A 105 11.04 -6.26 -24.00
CA SER A 105 11.05 -6.59 -25.43
C SER A 105 11.46 -8.03 -25.73
N SER A 106 12.24 -8.67 -24.86
CA SER A 106 12.77 -10.03 -25.07
C SER A 106 11.95 -11.13 -24.40
N THR A 107 11.02 -10.79 -23.53
CA THR A 107 10.23 -11.77 -22.77
C THR A 107 8.97 -12.17 -23.54
N ASP A 108 8.76 -13.47 -23.71
CA ASP A 108 7.44 -14.01 -24.04
C ASP A 108 6.60 -14.13 -22.77
N PHE A 109 5.46 -13.45 -22.73
CA PHE A 109 4.63 -13.35 -21.53
C PHE A 109 3.64 -14.52 -21.45
N GLY A 110 3.82 -15.34 -20.42
CA GLY A 110 3.02 -16.53 -20.18
C GLY A 110 2.78 -16.79 -18.69
N PRO A 111 2.12 -17.91 -18.34
CA PRO A 111 1.75 -18.19 -16.95
C PRO A 111 2.93 -18.21 -15.96
N SER A 112 4.14 -18.54 -16.43
CA SER A 112 5.34 -18.66 -15.59
C SER A 112 5.96 -17.33 -15.18
N ASN A 113 5.59 -16.22 -15.83
CA ASN A 113 6.16 -14.89 -15.57
C ASN A 113 5.09 -13.79 -15.48
N THR A 114 3.82 -14.19 -15.40
CA THR A 114 2.68 -13.29 -15.23
C THR A 114 1.84 -13.64 -14.03
N ILE A 115 1.18 -12.63 -13.46
CA ILE A 115 0.31 -12.72 -12.30
C ILE A 115 -1.04 -12.14 -12.71
N ASN A 116 -2.10 -12.94 -12.69
CA ASN A 116 -3.45 -12.47 -12.99
C ASN A 116 -4.24 -12.23 -11.71
N ASN A 117 -4.89 -11.07 -11.59
CA ASN A 117 -5.88 -10.81 -10.56
C ASN A 117 -6.97 -9.86 -11.07
N TYR A 118 -7.84 -9.41 -10.16
CA TYR A 118 -8.95 -8.50 -10.47
C TYR A 118 -8.51 -7.07 -10.87
N LEU A 119 -7.26 -6.69 -10.60
CA LEU A 119 -6.71 -5.38 -11.00
C LEU A 119 -6.11 -5.41 -12.41
N GLY A 120 -5.75 -6.59 -12.91
CA GLY A 120 -5.16 -6.77 -14.23
C GLY A 120 -4.13 -7.89 -14.30
N VAL A 121 -3.13 -7.70 -15.16
CA VAL A 121 -1.98 -8.59 -15.34
C VAL A 121 -0.69 -7.92 -14.88
N GLY A 122 -0.01 -8.56 -13.93
CA GLY A 122 1.37 -8.24 -13.56
C GLY A 122 2.32 -9.04 -14.46
N ILE A 123 3.28 -8.38 -15.11
CA ILE A 123 4.28 -9.01 -15.96
C ILE A 123 5.65 -9.00 -15.28
N LEU A 124 6.55 -9.88 -15.72
CA LEU A 124 7.89 -10.04 -15.12
C LEU A 124 7.78 -10.22 -13.59
N ASN A 125 6.90 -11.14 -13.17
CA ASN A 125 6.61 -11.40 -11.74
C ASN A 125 6.14 -10.15 -10.96
N GLY A 126 5.49 -9.21 -11.64
CA GLY A 126 4.89 -8.03 -11.03
C GLY A 126 5.76 -6.77 -11.10
N ASP A 127 6.86 -6.77 -11.85
CA ASP A 127 7.67 -5.57 -12.12
C ASP A 127 6.87 -4.46 -12.84
N MET A 128 5.85 -4.82 -13.63
CA MET A 128 4.87 -3.87 -14.16
C MET A 128 3.47 -4.47 -14.15
N TRP A 129 2.47 -3.63 -13.91
CA TRP A 129 1.05 -4.04 -13.90
C TRP A 129 0.26 -3.26 -14.92
N VAL A 130 -0.59 -3.97 -15.67
CA VAL A 130 -1.47 -3.43 -16.71
C VAL A 130 -2.90 -3.85 -16.41
N ASN A 131 -3.84 -2.91 -16.44
CA ASN A 131 -5.27 -3.19 -16.22
C ASN A 131 -5.97 -3.68 -17.50
N ASP A 132 -7.27 -4.01 -17.39
CA ASP A 132 -8.09 -4.50 -18.51
C ASP A 132 -8.26 -3.49 -19.66
N GLU A 133 -8.02 -2.20 -19.42
CA GLU A 133 -8.04 -1.16 -20.44
C GLU A 133 -6.71 -1.02 -21.20
N GLY A 134 -5.70 -1.83 -20.85
CA GLY A 134 -4.37 -1.72 -21.41
C GLY A 134 -3.58 -0.52 -20.89
N LYS A 135 -3.89 -0.05 -19.67
CA LYS A 135 -3.16 1.04 -19.01
C LYS A 135 -2.22 0.50 -17.94
N ILE A 136 -1.03 1.09 -17.85
CA ILE A 136 -0.07 0.86 -16.78
C ILE A 136 -0.66 1.42 -15.48
N ILE A 137 -0.80 0.55 -14.47
CA ILE A 137 -1.29 0.91 -13.13
C ILE A 137 -0.19 0.87 -12.06
N ALA A 138 0.91 0.15 -12.32
CA ALA A 138 2.08 0.16 -11.45
C ALA A 138 3.35 -0.19 -12.24
N VAL A 139 4.48 0.40 -11.82
CA VAL A 139 5.83 0.01 -12.23
C VAL A 139 6.61 -0.26 -10.95
N ASN A 140 6.74 -1.53 -10.58
CA ASN A 140 7.45 -1.95 -9.37
C ASN A 140 8.93 -2.24 -9.62
N TYR A 141 9.32 -2.38 -10.90
CA TYR A 141 10.73 -2.36 -11.29
C TYR A 141 11.42 -1.14 -10.69
N ASN A 142 12.58 -1.38 -10.08
CA ASN A 142 13.33 -0.37 -9.34
C ASN A 142 14.69 -0.20 -10.00
N SER A 143 14.75 0.71 -10.97
CA SER A 143 15.96 1.00 -11.73
C SER A 143 17.10 1.48 -10.82
N GLU A 144 18.33 1.37 -11.30
CA GLU A 144 19.47 1.96 -10.59
C GLU A 144 19.32 3.47 -10.39
N SER A 145 18.87 4.18 -11.43
CA SER A 145 18.62 5.62 -11.38
C SER A 145 17.60 5.99 -10.31
N GLU A 146 16.52 5.22 -10.17
CA GLU A 146 15.49 5.49 -9.16
C GLU A 146 15.96 5.15 -7.74
N ARG A 147 16.71 4.05 -7.57
CA ARG A 147 17.35 3.73 -6.29
C ARG A 147 18.27 4.87 -5.85
N ASN A 148 19.10 5.36 -6.77
CA ASN A 148 20.03 6.46 -6.50
C ASN A 148 19.29 7.77 -6.18
N LEU A 149 18.23 8.09 -6.93
CA LEU A 149 17.38 9.24 -6.62
C LEU A 149 16.71 9.12 -5.25
N LYS A 150 16.16 7.95 -4.91
CA LYS A 150 15.55 7.69 -3.60
C LYS A 150 16.56 7.89 -2.48
N MET A 151 17.79 7.37 -2.62
CA MET A 151 18.86 7.56 -1.64
C MET A 151 19.28 9.02 -1.50
N TRP A 152 19.43 9.73 -2.63
CA TRP A 152 19.79 11.15 -2.62
C TRP A 152 18.73 11.99 -1.90
N LEU A 153 17.46 11.80 -2.23
CA LEU A 153 16.33 12.47 -1.59
C LEU A 153 16.22 12.16 -0.10
N ARG A 154 16.54 10.92 0.30
CA ARG A 154 16.59 10.55 1.72
C ARG A 154 17.68 11.35 2.45
N LYS A 155 18.89 11.42 1.89
CA LYS A 155 20.00 12.20 2.46
C LYS A 155 19.67 13.69 2.52
N GLU A 156 19.05 14.24 1.50
CA GLU A 156 18.60 15.64 1.48
C GLU A 156 17.60 15.89 2.62
N ALA A 157 16.56 15.05 2.74
CA ALA A 157 15.57 15.16 3.80
C ALA A 157 16.20 15.01 5.21
N GLU A 158 17.15 14.11 5.38
CA GLU A 158 17.93 13.95 6.61
C GLU A 158 18.77 15.20 6.93
N SER A 159 19.40 15.81 5.93
CA SER A 159 20.28 16.98 6.09
C SER A 159 19.54 18.24 6.59
N ILE A 160 18.28 18.40 6.23
CA ILE A 160 17.45 19.55 6.61
C ILE A 160 16.60 19.28 7.86
N THR A 161 16.65 18.07 8.42
CA THR A 161 15.85 17.68 9.59
C THR A 161 16.70 17.74 10.85
N HIS A 162 16.19 18.39 11.91
CA HIS A 162 16.86 18.48 13.19
C HIS A 162 17.11 17.08 13.78
N LYS A 163 18.34 16.86 14.25
CA LYS A 163 18.83 15.56 14.76
C LYS A 163 17.99 14.94 15.87
N SER A 164 17.20 15.73 16.62
CA SER A 164 16.33 15.20 17.68
C SER A 164 15.20 14.32 17.15
N LEU A 165 14.88 14.40 15.85
CA LEU A 165 13.96 13.45 15.23
C LEU A 165 14.64 12.11 14.91
N GLY A 166 15.96 11.99 14.88
CA GLY A 166 16.60 10.71 14.56
C GLY A 166 16.14 10.15 13.21
N VAL A 167 16.13 8.83 13.07
CA VAL A 167 15.83 8.12 11.81
C VAL A 167 14.34 7.83 11.63
N TRP A 168 13.91 7.65 10.38
CA TRP A 168 12.55 7.24 10.00
C TRP A 168 12.59 6.36 8.74
N GLU A 169 11.64 5.44 8.63
CA GLU A 169 11.44 4.60 7.44
C GLU A 169 10.80 5.44 6.32
N LYS A 170 9.71 6.15 6.66
CA LYS A 170 8.87 6.88 5.71
C LYS A 170 8.32 8.15 6.34
N ASN A 171 8.41 9.26 5.61
CA ASN A 171 7.58 10.42 5.92
C ASN A 171 6.18 10.20 5.33
N ILE A 172 5.17 10.16 6.19
CA ILE A 172 3.78 9.87 5.79
C ILE A 172 3.02 11.16 5.52
N VAL A 173 3.17 12.15 6.39
CA VAL A 173 2.54 13.46 6.25
C VAL A 173 3.57 14.53 6.57
N ASP A 174 3.59 15.57 5.74
CA ASP A 174 4.17 16.86 6.06
C ASP A 174 3.15 17.92 5.64
N CYS A 175 2.73 18.75 6.60
CA CYS A 175 1.71 19.74 6.37
C CYS A 175 1.86 20.96 7.29
N GLU A 176 1.25 22.07 6.90
CA GLU A 176 1.25 23.31 7.65
C GLU A 176 -0.18 23.83 7.84
N THR A 177 -0.51 24.27 9.06
CA THR A 177 -1.65 25.16 9.34
C THR A 177 -1.15 26.60 9.41
N ASP A 178 -2.03 27.55 9.74
CA ASP A 178 -1.63 28.95 9.93
C ASP A 178 -0.67 29.15 11.13
N LYS A 179 -0.56 28.15 12.03
CA LYS A 179 0.22 28.25 13.27
C LYS A 179 1.29 27.19 13.41
N PHE A 180 1.11 26.03 12.78
CA PHE A 180 1.96 24.88 13.03
C PHE A 180 2.45 24.23 11.74
N ARG A 181 3.72 23.84 11.72
CA ARG A 181 4.20 22.76 10.87
C ARG A 181 4.03 21.44 11.59
N ILE A 182 3.56 20.42 10.87
CA ILE A 182 3.25 19.09 11.41
C ILE A 182 3.85 18.04 10.49
N ARG A 183 4.47 17.04 11.11
CA ARG A 183 5.08 15.91 10.43
C ARG A 183 4.66 14.61 11.10
N VAL A 184 4.24 13.63 10.29
CA VAL A 184 3.97 12.26 10.74
C VAL A 184 4.90 11.32 10.00
N ASP A 185 5.67 10.54 10.76
CA ASP A 185 6.62 9.57 10.24
C ASP A 185 6.25 8.15 10.68
N LYS A 186 6.56 7.18 9.83
CA LYS A 186 6.72 5.76 10.19
C LYS A 186 8.19 5.53 10.50
N LEU A 187 8.48 4.95 11.66
CA LEU A 187 9.82 4.58 12.10
C LEU A 187 10.21 3.19 11.56
N GLU A 188 11.50 2.88 11.59
CA GLU A 188 12.04 1.59 11.10
C GLU A 188 11.47 0.38 11.85
N ASP A 189 11.02 0.56 13.09
CA ASP A 189 10.33 -0.47 13.90
C ASP A 189 8.81 -0.53 13.65
N GLY A 190 8.31 0.21 12.66
CA GLY A 190 6.91 0.28 12.28
C GLY A 190 6.04 1.21 13.13
N ARG A 191 6.57 1.79 14.21
CA ARG A 191 5.80 2.74 15.04
C ARG A 191 5.61 4.07 14.32
N LEU A 192 4.59 4.81 14.75
CA LEU A 192 4.31 6.15 14.24
C LEU A 192 4.84 7.22 15.20
N ARG A 193 5.40 8.29 14.62
CA ARG A 193 5.82 9.50 15.32
C ARG A 193 5.10 10.72 14.76
N TYR A 194 4.66 11.60 15.65
CA TYR A 194 4.19 12.94 15.35
C TYR A 194 5.24 13.94 15.83
N ALA A 195 5.51 14.96 15.02
CA ALA A 195 6.30 16.11 15.41
C ALA A 195 5.58 17.38 14.96
N SER A 196 5.66 18.43 15.78
CA SER A 196 5.15 19.75 15.40
C SER A 196 6.05 20.88 15.84
N TRP A 197 5.99 21.96 15.08
CA TRP A 197 6.72 23.19 15.29
C TRP A 197 5.75 24.37 15.19
N SER A 198 5.83 25.32 16.11
CA SER A 198 5.17 26.62 15.97
C SER A 198 5.84 27.39 14.83
N LEU A 199 5.07 27.90 13.89
CA LEU A 199 5.61 28.77 12.84
C LEU A 199 6.24 30.03 13.47
N PRO A 200 7.38 30.53 12.95
CA PRO A 200 7.99 30.17 11.65
C PRO A 200 9.08 29.08 11.72
N LYS A 201 9.16 28.29 12.80
CA LYS A 201 10.18 27.23 12.91
C LYS A 201 10.08 26.22 11.77
N THR A 202 11.24 25.73 11.36
CA THR A 202 11.43 24.84 10.22
C THR A 202 11.81 23.42 10.66
N LEU A 203 11.95 22.49 9.71
CA LEU A 203 12.45 21.13 10.01
C LEU A 203 13.85 21.12 10.61
N ALA A 204 14.67 22.15 10.35
CA ALA A 204 16.03 22.26 10.88
C ALA A 204 16.04 22.67 12.36
N ASP A 205 14.95 23.25 12.86
CA ASP A 205 14.79 23.60 14.26
C ASP A 205 14.35 22.41 15.11
N LYS A 206 14.68 22.45 16.40
CA LYS A 206 14.17 21.44 17.34
C LYS A 206 12.63 21.52 17.40
N PRO A 207 11.90 20.41 17.20
CA PRO A 207 10.44 20.38 17.33
C PRO A 207 9.99 20.79 18.72
N ASP A 208 8.86 21.49 18.79
CA ASP A 208 8.22 21.89 20.04
C ASP A 208 7.55 20.71 20.74
N LEU A 209 7.02 19.77 19.95
CA LEU A 209 6.37 18.57 20.45
C LEU A 209 6.77 17.38 19.59
N VAL A 210 7.13 16.28 20.25
CA VAL A 210 7.34 14.98 19.61
C VAL A 210 6.56 13.93 20.39
N LEU A 211 5.69 13.20 19.71
CA LEU A 211 4.87 12.12 20.28
C LEU A 211 5.12 10.82 19.53
N TYR A 212 5.17 9.71 20.25
CA TYR A 212 5.42 8.39 19.70
C TYR A 212 4.19 7.49 19.87
N ASN A 213 4.26 6.30 19.27
CA ASN A 213 3.26 5.24 19.39
C ASN A 213 1.86 5.68 18.90
N GLY A 214 1.84 6.46 17.82
CA GLY A 214 0.59 6.85 17.17
C GLY A 214 -0.19 5.65 16.64
N LYS A 215 -1.51 5.81 16.51
CA LYS A 215 -2.41 4.80 15.93
C LYS A 215 -2.96 5.27 14.60
N GLN A 216 -2.91 4.39 13.61
CA GLN A 216 -3.52 4.59 12.30
C GLN A 216 -4.91 3.94 12.24
N ARG A 217 -5.88 4.64 11.66
CA ARG A 217 -7.23 4.14 11.38
C ARG A 217 -7.66 4.56 9.98
N PHE A 218 -8.00 3.59 9.15
CA PHE A 218 -8.61 3.83 7.84
C PHE A 218 -10.11 4.07 8.02
N GLN A 219 -10.66 5.04 7.29
CA GLN A 219 -12.08 5.34 7.28
C GLN A 219 -12.77 4.64 6.09
N GLY A 220 -12.77 3.30 6.12
CA GLY A 220 -13.22 2.49 4.98
C GLY A 220 -12.33 2.64 3.74
N THR A 221 -12.78 2.09 2.61
CA THR A 221 -12.00 2.07 1.35
C THR A 221 -11.86 3.45 0.71
N ILE A 222 -12.87 4.31 0.88
CA ILE A 222 -12.97 5.61 0.18
C ILE A 222 -12.72 6.80 1.13
N GLY A 223 -12.93 6.66 2.45
CA GLY A 223 -12.96 7.79 3.39
C GLY A 223 -11.64 8.53 3.57
N GLY A 224 -10.59 7.79 3.91
CA GLY A 224 -9.29 8.38 4.21
C GLY A 224 -8.57 7.70 5.37
N VAL A 225 -7.66 8.42 6.02
CA VAL A 225 -6.86 7.90 7.13
C VAL A 225 -6.70 8.91 8.26
N THR A 226 -6.82 8.43 9.49
CA THR A 226 -6.58 9.21 10.71
C THR A 226 -5.36 8.66 11.44
N TYR A 227 -4.43 9.55 11.78
CA TYR A 227 -3.31 9.27 12.68
C TYR A 227 -3.55 9.93 14.03
N THR A 228 -3.62 9.16 15.11
CA THR A 228 -3.93 9.67 16.46
C THR A 228 -2.75 9.47 17.42
N PHE A 229 -2.39 10.54 18.13
CA PHE A 229 -1.34 10.57 19.14
C PHE A 229 -1.91 11.11 20.44
N LYS A 230 -1.42 10.62 21.59
CA LYS A 230 -1.90 11.02 22.92
C LYS A 230 -0.76 11.58 23.77
N ASN A 231 -1.08 12.58 24.59
CA ASN A 231 -0.19 13.10 25.62
C ASN A 231 -1.03 13.49 26.85
N GLY A 232 -1.12 12.58 27.83
CA GLY A 232 -2.03 12.75 28.97
C GLY A 232 -3.49 12.98 28.52
N PRO A 233 -4.16 14.06 28.94
CA PRO A 233 -5.54 14.36 28.54
C PRO A 233 -5.67 14.87 27.10
N TRP A 234 -4.55 15.12 26.41
CA TRP A 234 -4.53 15.67 25.06
C TRP A 234 -4.53 14.56 24.00
N SER A 235 -5.27 14.79 22.92
CA SER A 235 -5.28 13.97 21.72
C SER A 235 -4.98 14.85 20.51
N TYR A 236 -4.05 14.40 19.68
CA TYR A 236 -3.67 15.06 18.43
C TYR A 236 -4.00 14.11 17.29
N LYS A 237 -4.85 14.55 16.36
CA LYS A 237 -5.25 13.78 15.19
C LYS A 237 -4.84 14.52 13.93
N VAL A 238 -4.22 13.79 13.02
CA VAL A 238 -4.01 14.24 11.64
C VAL A 238 -4.95 13.40 10.77
N ASN A 239 -6.00 14.04 10.26
CA ASN A 239 -6.99 13.43 9.39
C ASN A 239 -6.66 13.75 7.94
N ILE A 240 -6.57 12.72 7.10
CA ILE A 240 -6.53 12.84 5.65
C ILE A 240 -7.89 12.37 5.14
N VAL A 241 -8.64 13.29 4.56
CA VAL A 241 -9.98 13.05 4.01
C VAL A 241 -9.89 13.08 2.48
N ASN A 242 -10.28 11.99 1.84
CA ASN A 242 -10.27 11.90 0.39
C ASN A 242 -11.44 12.66 -0.24
N ILE A 243 -11.22 13.22 -1.42
CA ILE A 243 -12.28 13.94 -2.16
C ILE A 243 -13.50 13.06 -2.45
N ALA A 244 -13.29 11.78 -2.75
CA ALA A 244 -14.38 10.84 -3.02
C ALA A 244 -15.23 10.50 -1.79
N ALA A 245 -14.81 10.93 -0.59
CA ALA A 245 -15.53 10.70 0.66
C ALA A 245 -16.45 11.86 1.05
N VAL A 246 -16.42 12.96 0.32
CA VAL A 246 -17.12 14.20 0.68
C VAL A 246 -17.82 14.79 -0.53
N GLU A 247 -18.88 15.55 -0.28
CA GLU A 247 -19.64 16.22 -1.34
C GLU A 247 -18.90 17.41 -1.93
N THR A 248 -18.09 18.10 -1.11
CA THR A 248 -17.39 19.31 -1.53
C THR A 248 -15.87 19.19 -1.37
N ALA A 249 -15.14 19.80 -2.31
CA ALA A 249 -13.67 19.86 -2.26
C ALA A 249 -13.12 20.64 -1.07
N LYS A 250 -13.95 21.46 -0.42
CA LYS A 250 -13.55 22.20 0.79
C LYS A 250 -13.44 21.28 2.00
N ASP A 251 -14.17 20.19 2.03
CA ASP A 251 -14.19 19.24 3.14
C ASP A 251 -13.14 18.11 2.98
N ALA A 252 -12.53 18.03 1.79
CA ALA A 252 -11.39 17.16 1.52
C ALA A 252 -10.07 17.82 1.93
N GLY A 253 -9.06 16.99 2.21
CA GLY A 253 -7.69 17.42 2.48
C GLY A 253 -7.16 16.94 3.83
N VAL A 254 -6.17 17.66 4.36
CA VAL A 254 -5.54 17.33 5.63
C VAL A 254 -6.06 18.26 6.72
N PHE A 255 -6.38 17.72 7.89
CA PHE A 255 -6.88 18.48 9.02
C PHE A 255 -6.12 18.10 10.29
N LEU A 256 -5.72 19.11 11.06
CA LEU A 256 -5.28 18.94 12.44
C LEU A 256 -6.51 19.05 13.34
N VAL A 257 -6.70 18.06 14.20
CA VAL A 257 -7.66 18.11 15.30
C VAL A 257 -6.93 17.92 16.62
N VAL A 258 -7.06 18.89 17.53
CA VAL A 258 -6.56 18.77 18.90
C VAL A 258 -7.74 18.76 19.84
N SER A 259 -7.72 17.85 20.81
CA SER A 259 -8.75 17.71 21.82
C SER A 259 -8.13 17.57 23.20
N LYS A 260 -8.81 18.06 24.24
CA LYS A 260 -8.43 17.88 25.65
C LYS A 260 -9.61 17.30 26.42
N GLY A 261 -9.42 16.14 27.06
CA GLY A 261 -10.50 15.47 27.80
C GLY A 261 -11.71 15.10 26.90
N GLY A 262 -11.46 14.80 25.62
CA GLY A 262 -12.50 14.49 24.64
C GLY A 262 -13.17 15.69 23.97
N LYS A 263 -12.99 16.91 24.50
CA LYS A 263 -13.50 18.14 23.89
C LYS A 263 -12.54 18.65 22.83
N GLU A 264 -13.02 18.86 21.61
CA GLU A 264 -12.27 19.52 20.54
C GLU A 264 -11.98 20.99 20.90
N ILE A 265 -10.75 21.40 20.64
CA ILE A 265 -10.26 22.76 20.92
C ILE A 265 -9.59 23.40 19.71
N VAL A 266 -9.13 22.59 18.75
CA VAL A 266 -8.53 23.03 17.50
C VAL A 266 -9.05 22.11 16.40
N LEU A 267 -9.55 22.72 15.33
CA LEU A 267 -9.80 22.10 14.04
C LEU A 267 -9.27 23.06 12.97
N GLU A 268 -8.14 22.72 12.37
CA GLU A 268 -7.47 23.56 11.37
C GLU A 268 -7.24 22.74 10.10
N LYS A 269 -7.66 23.28 8.95
CA LYS A 269 -7.31 22.70 7.65
C LYS A 269 -5.83 22.98 7.37
N ALA A 270 -5.07 21.93 7.12
CA ALA A 270 -3.66 22.00 6.81
C ALA A 270 -3.42 21.90 5.31
N LYS A 271 -2.42 22.64 4.82
CA LYS A 271 -1.91 22.50 3.47
C LYS A 271 -0.79 21.48 3.50
N LEU A 272 -0.86 20.45 2.64
CA LEU A 272 0.28 19.57 2.44
C LEU A 272 1.46 20.39 1.95
N THR A 273 2.58 20.29 2.65
CA THR A 273 3.83 20.82 2.17
C THR A 273 4.32 19.80 1.15
N LYS A 274 4.07 20.08 -0.14
CA LYS A 274 4.90 19.45 -1.16
C LYS A 274 6.33 19.80 -0.76
N ASN A 275 7.25 18.82 -0.75
CA ASN A 275 8.66 19.15 -0.82
C ASN A 275 8.77 20.08 -2.03
N LYS A 276 8.85 21.40 -1.78
CA LYS A 276 8.97 22.40 -2.82
C LYS A 276 10.36 22.12 -3.40
N ARG A 277 10.36 21.42 -4.52
CA ARG A 277 11.50 21.28 -5.40
C ARG A 277 11.38 22.36 -6.46
#